data_AF-A0A4Y2TS46-F1
#
_entry.id   AF-A0A4Y2TS46-F1
#
_cell.length_a   1.000
_cell.length_b   1.000
_cell.length_c   1.000
_cell.angle_alpha   90.00
_cell.angle_beta   90.00
_cell.angle_gamma   90.00
#
_symmetry.space_group_name_H-M   'P 1'
#
loop_
_entity.id
_entity.type
_entity.pdbx_description
1 polymer ?
#
loop_
_entity_poly.entity_id
_entity_poly.type
_entity_poly.pdbx_seq_one_letter_code
_entity_poly.pdbx_strand_id
1 'polypeptide(L)'
;MAERRNNRTCEYFEIRLSSLHILASSCRDQRNSTTKIRPVFDASAKQKNGSSLNSCLEKGPNLVELIPCILNRFRLGTFGEIADIKKTFL
;
A
#
# COMPACT_ATOMS: atom_id res chain seq x y z
N MET A 1 -20.97 -6.52 -0.10
CA MET A 1 -21.45 -6.07 1.22
C MET A 1 -20.26 -5.66 2.04
N ALA A 2 -20.32 -4.51 2.73
CA ALA A 2 -19.24 -4.03 3.59
C ALA A 2 -19.64 -4.17 5.06
N GLU A 3 -18.79 -4.77 5.87
CA GLU A 3 -19.02 -4.98 7.30
C GLU A 3 -18.00 -4.16 8.12
N ARG A 4 -18.46 -3.43 9.14
CA ARG A 4 -17.60 -2.64 10.03
C ARG A 4 -17.15 -3.51 11.21
N ARG A 5 -15.84 -3.58 11.46
CA ARG A 5 -15.28 -4.15 12.70
C ARG A 5 -14.63 -3.06 13.54
N ASN A 6 -15.00 -2.99 14.82
CA ASN A 6 -14.48 -2.00 15.76
C ASN A 6 -13.51 -2.67 16.75
N ASN A 7 -12.22 -2.36 16.63
CA ASN A 7 -11.23 -2.61 17.67
C ASN A 7 -10.70 -1.24 18.11
N ARG A 8 -10.65 -0.98 19.41
CA ARG A 8 -10.59 0.35 20.09
C ARG A 8 -9.49 1.36 19.65
N THR A 9 -8.72 1.08 18.61
CA THR A 9 -7.67 1.94 18.03
C THR A 9 -7.73 2.07 16.50
N CYS A 10 -8.51 1.26 15.77
CA CYS A 10 -8.62 1.29 14.31
C CYS A 10 -10.02 0.88 13.84
N GLU A 11 -10.66 1.74 13.03
CA GLU A 11 -11.90 1.39 12.31
C GLU A 11 -11.54 0.65 11.04
N TYR A 12 -12.12 -0.55 10.86
CA TYR A 12 -11.92 -1.35 9.66
C TYR A 12 -13.23 -1.54 8.87
N PHE A 13 -13.14 -1.46 7.55
CA PHE A 13 -14.19 -1.85 6.61
C PHE A 13 -13.73 -3.07 5.80
N GLU A 14 -14.53 -4.13 5.82
CA GLU A 14 -14.28 -5.31 5.00
C GLU A 14 -14.93 -5.12 3.62
N ILE A 15 -14.16 -5.25 2.53
CA ILE A 15 -14.67 -5.26 1.15
C ILE A 15 -14.54 -6.67 0.58
N ARG A 16 -15.67 -7.24 0.13
CA ARG A 16 -15.73 -8.58 -0.45
C ARG A 16 -15.89 -8.50 -1.97
N LEU A 17 -14.87 -8.93 -2.71
CA LEU A 17 -14.91 -9.13 -4.17
C LEU A 17 -14.90 -10.64 -4.42
N SER A 18 -15.97 -11.23 -4.95
CA SER A 18 -16.08 -12.66 -5.32
C SER A 18 -15.40 -13.68 -4.37
N SER A 19 -14.08 -13.89 -4.46
CA SER A 19 -13.26 -14.77 -3.59
C SER A 19 -12.02 -14.11 -2.95
N LEU A 20 -11.84 -12.80 -3.13
CA LEU A 20 -10.75 -11.97 -2.63
C LEU A 20 -11.21 -11.12 -1.44
N HIS A 21 -10.31 -10.92 -0.49
CA HIS A 21 -10.57 -10.16 0.74
C HIS A 21 -9.57 -9.02 0.87
N ILE A 22 -10.08 -7.81 1.13
CA ILE A 22 -9.29 -6.60 1.40
C ILE A 22 -9.86 -5.95 2.65
N LEU A 23 -8.97 -5.61 3.58
CA LEU A 23 -9.33 -4.91 4.80
C LEU A 23 -8.92 -3.44 4.69
N ALA A 24 -9.88 -2.53 4.60
CA ALA A 24 -9.61 -1.10 4.67
C ALA A 24 -9.47 -0.70 6.13
N SER A 25 -8.35 -0.07 6.49
CA SER A 25 -8.10 0.49 7.81
C SER A 25 -7.97 2.01 7.72
N SER A 26 -8.49 2.68 8.74
CA SER A 26 -8.30 4.12 8.94
C SER A 26 -7.60 4.35 10.27
N CYS A 27 -6.28 4.52 10.23
CA CYS A 27 -5.49 4.84 11.42
C CYS A 27 -5.69 6.32 11.79
N ARG A 28 -6.33 6.58 12.94
CA ARG A 28 -6.34 7.92 13.56
C ARG A 28 -5.21 7.98 14.57
N ASP A 29 -4.32 8.95 14.43
CA ASP A 29 -3.39 9.28 15.50
C ASP A 29 -4.18 9.93 16.65
N GLN A 30 -4.25 9.25 17.79
CA GLN A 30 -5.02 9.71 18.95
C GLN A 30 -4.35 10.89 19.69
N ARG A 31 -3.12 11.30 19.34
CA ARG A 31 -2.35 12.24 20.17
C ARG A 31 -2.01 13.60 19.55
N ASN A 32 -2.30 13.88 18.27
CA ASN A 32 -2.15 15.24 17.72
C ASN A 32 -2.95 15.43 16.41
N SER A 33 -4.13 16.06 16.49
CA SER A 33 -5.16 16.02 15.45
C SER A 33 -5.06 17.14 14.39
N THR A 34 -3.98 17.14 13.59
CA THR A 34 -3.94 17.92 12.33
C THR A 34 -3.64 17.08 11.10
N THR A 35 -3.27 15.81 11.28
CA THR A 35 -2.93 14.91 10.17
C THR A 35 -4.19 14.38 9.50
N LYS A 36 -4.32 14.65 8.18
CA LYS A 36 -5.41 14.10 7.36
C LYS A 36 -5.43 12.57 7.46
N ILE A 37 -6.61 12.01 7.70
CA ILE A 37 -6.83 10.56 7.69
C ILE A 37 -6.52 10.03 6.28
N ARG A 38 -5.69 8.98 6.22
CA ARG A 38 -5.39 8.27 4.97
C ARG A 38 -6.00 6.87 5.02
N PRO A 39 -6.90 6.51 4.08
CA PRO A 39 -7.36 5.13 3.98
C PRO A 39 -6.19 4.24 3.55
N VAL A 40 -6.01 3.10 4.23
CA VAL A 40 -5.01 2.08 3.90
C VAL A 40 -5.72 0.78 3.64
N PHE A 41 -5.33 0.06 2.59
CA PHE A 41 -5.90 -1.24 2.23
C PHE A 41 -4.89 -2.35 2.51
N ASP A 42 -5.25 -3.29 3.39
CA ASP A 42 -4.49 -4.51 3.61
C ASP A 42 -4.89 -5.57 2.59
N ALA A 43 -4.04 -5.72 1.58
CA ALA A 43 -4.15 -6.69 0.50
C ALA A 43 -3.65 -8.10 0.89
N SER A 44 -3.09 -8.27 2.09
CA SER A 44 -2.63 -9.55 2.63
C SER A 44 -3.72 -10.29 3.42
N ALA A 45 -4.79 -9.58 3.78
CA ALA A 45 -5.91 -10.11 4.53
C ALA A 45 -6.57 -11.30 3.80
N LYS A 46 -6.97 -12.31 4.56
CA LYS A 46 -7.55 -13.56 4.04
C LYS A 46 -8.63 -14.10 4.97
N GLN A 47 -9.66 -14.72 4.39
CA GLN A 47 -10.64 -15.52 5.15
C GLN A 47 -10.05 -16.91 5.45
N LYS A 48 -10.63 -17.66 6.41
CA LYS A 48 -10.09 -18.96 6.87
C LYS A 48 -9.67 -19.91 5.73
N ASN A 49 -10.40 -19.91 4.62
CA ASN A 49 -10.16 -20.75 3.44
C ASN A 49 -10.01 -19.93 2.13
N GLY A 50 -9.72 -18.63 2.21
CA GLY A 50 -9.61 -17.74 1.05
C GLY A 50 -8.16 -17.38 0.68
N SER A 51 -7.94 -16.95 -0.56
CA SER A 51 -6.69 -16.33 -0.98
C SER A 51 -6.68 -14.83 -0.64
N SER A 52 -5.49 -14.27 -0.45
CA SER A 52 -5.31 -12.81 -0.34
C SER A 52 -5.08 -12.20 -1.72
N LEU A 53 -5.32 -10.90 -1.87
CA LEU A 53 -5.03 -10.21 -3.13
C LEU A 53 -3.56 -10.38 -3.53
N ASN A 54 -2.64 -10.23 -2.58
CA ASN A 54 -1.20 -10.41 -2.81
C ASN A 54 -0.84 -11.82 -3.33
N SER A 55 -1.61 -12.85 -2.98
CA SER A 55 -1.39 -14.22 -3.48
C SER A 55 -1.96 -14.49 -4.88
N CYS A 56 -2.90 -13.67 -5.34
CA CYS A 56 -3.51 -13.80 -6.66
C CYS A 56 -2.82 -12.97 -7.75
N LEU A 57 -1.96 -12.03 -7.36
CA LEU A 57 -1.18 -11.22 -8.28
C LEU A 57 0.05 -11.98 -8.76
N GLU A 58 0.30 -11.96 -10.06
CA GLU A 58 1.55 -12.44 -10.63
C GLU A 58 2.71 -11.55 -10.16
N LYS A 59 3.80 -12.17 -9.70
CA LYS A 59 4.99 -11.42 -9.28
C LYS A 59 5.71 -10.90 -10.52
N GLY A 60 5.74 -9.59 -10.68
CA GLY A 60 6.63 -8.94 -11.64
C GLY A 60 8.10 -9.02 -11.23
N PRO A 61 9.02 -8.62 -12.13
CA PRO A 61 10.45 -8.55 -11.84
C PRO A 61 10.77 -7.57 -10.70
N ASN A 62 11.77 -7.88 -9.88
CA ASN A 62 12.21 -7.02 -8.78
C ASN A 62 13.11 -5.87 -9.29
N LEU A 63 12.51 -4.72 -9.57
CA LEU A 63 13.25 -3.55 -10.07
C LEU A 63 14.07 -2.82 -9.00
N VAL A 64 13.87 -3.13 -7.71
CA VAL A 64 14.63 -2.52 -6.60
C VAL A 64 16.12 -2.84 -6.70
N GLU A 65 16.45 -4.03 -7.22
CA GLU A 65 17.83 -4.47 -7.45
C GLU A 65 18.56 -3.63 -8.50
N LEU A 66 17.84 -2.89 -9.35
CA LEU A 66 18.43 -2.01 -10.36
C LEU A 66 18.81 -0.63 -9.79
N ILE A 67 18.30 -0.25 -8.62
CA ILE A 67 18.53 1.08 -8.02
C ILE A 67 20.03 1.40 -7.89
N PRO A 68 20.90 0.51 -7.37
CA PRO A 68 22.33 0.81 -7.25
C PRO A 68 22.98 1.08 -8.61
N CYS A 69 22.59 0.35 -9.66
CA CYS A 69 23.10 0.54 -11.02
C CYS A 69 22.66 1.90 -11.58
N ILE A 70 21.40 2.27 -11.41
CA ILE A 70 20.84 3.56 -11.85
C ILE A 70 21.56 4.72 -11.14
N LEU A 71 21.73 4.64 -9.81
CA LEU A 71 22.45 5.65 -9.03
C LEU A 71 23.94 5.75 -9.45
N ASN A 72 24.58 4.63 -9.79
CA ASN A 72 25.96 4.66 -10.25
C ASN A 72 26.10 5.37 -11.61
N ARG A 73 25.16 5.15 -12.52
CA ARG A 73 25.13 5.86 -13.82
C ARG A 73 24.80 7.34 -13.65
N PHE A 74 23.87 7.68 -12.75
CA PHE A 74 23.52 9.07 -12.45
C PHE A 74 24.74 9.90 -12.00
N ARG A 75 25.65 9.30 -11.21
CA ARG A 75 26.90 9.95 -10.75
C ARG A 75 27.90 10.29 -11.85
N LEU A 76 27.79 9.68 -13.04
CA LEU A 76 28.71 9.96 -14.15
C LEU A 76 28.39 11.29 -14.85
N GLY A 77 27.18 11.83 -14.65
CA GLY A 77 26.78 13.11 -15.22
C GLY A 77 27.40 14.30 -14.49
N THR A 78 27.70 15.36 -15.22
CA THR A 78 28.15 16.64 -14.65
C THR A 78 27.02 17.39 -13.95
N PHE A 79 25.78 17.18 -14.38
CA PHE A 79 24.56 17.76 -13.82
C PHE A 79 23.53 16.65 -13.58
N GLY A 80 22.77 16.77 -12.49
CA GLY A 80 21.75 15.81 -12.11
C GLY A 80 20.44 16.49 -11.76
N GLU A 81 19.34 16.05 -12.38
CA GLU A 81 17.99 16.49 -12.06
C GLU A 81 17.22 15.39 -11.31
N ILE A 82 16.50 15.79 -10.27
CA ILE A 82 15.69 14.91 -9.44
C ILE A 82 14.32 15.57 -9.27
N ALA A 83 13.26 14.82 -9.50
CA ALA A 83 11.90 15.27 -9.30
C ALA A 83 11.10 14.21 -8.53
N ASP A 84 10.23 14.67 -7.64
CA ASP A 84 9.24 13.81 -6.98
C ASP A 84 7.95 13.78 -7.82
N ILE A 85 7.51 12.59 -8.20
CA ILE A 85 6.29 12.42 -9.00
C ILE A 85 5.12 12.28 -8.03
N LYS A 86 4.30 13.33 -7.96
CA LYS A 86 3.09 13.33 -7.15
C LYS A 86 2.04 12.39 -7.77
N LYS A 87 1.49 11.47 -6.96
CA LYS A 87 0.44 10.49 -7.34
C LYS A 87 0.87 9.57 -8.50
N THR A 88 1.90 8.76 -8.27
CA THR A 88 2.33 7.72 -9.21
C THR A 88 1.30 6.62 -9.44
N PHE A 89 0.34 6.47 -8.52
CA PHE A 89 -0.78 5.55 -8.60
C PHE A 89 -2.11 6.32 -8.41
N LEU A 90 -3.20 5.81 -8.99
CA LEU A 90 -4.51 6.46 -9.09
C LEU A 90 -5.21 6.71 -7.75
#